data_AF-A0A2S4MKQ7-F1
#
_entry.id   AF-A0A2S4MKQ7-F1
#
_cell.length_a   1.000
_cell.length_b   1.000
_cell.length_c   1.000
_cell.angle_alpha   90.00
_cell.angle_beta   90.00
_cell.angle_gamma   90.00
#
_symmetry.space_group_name_H-M   'P 1'
#
loop_
_entity.id
_entity.type
_entity.pdbx_description
1 polymer ?
#
loop_
_entity_poly.entity_id
_entity_poly.type
_entity_poly.pdbx_seq_one_letter_code
_entity_poly.pdbx_strand_id
1 'polypeptide(L)'
;MTSPRNFIYIVAASAFLASGASVLAQTPTQADQLKLAYQAGRNQLGILGYCNDKGFVGTDVIDIQKKLLGMVPAPADKSGGDSAEAQGRTGTIAAMGIQQNIETIAKAQNATAETYCKQIGAVVTQMGAALPK
;
A
#
# COMPACT_ATOMS: atom_id res chain seq x y z
N MET A 1 40.00 -1.02 -33.13
CA MET A 1 41.28 -0.33 -32.87
C MET A 1 40.98 0.73 -31.83
N THR A 2 41.60 0.85 -30.66
CA THR A 2 42.72 0.19 -29.97
C THR A 2 42.65 0.72 -28.53
N SER A 3 42.79 -0.16 -27.54
CA SER A 3 43.18 0.22 -26.17
C SER A 3 44.57 0.88 -26.20
N PRO A 4 45.02 1.58 -25.14
CA PRO A 4 45.88 0.83 -24.21
C PRO A 4 45.94 1.32 -22.74
N ARG A 5 46.53 0.44 -21.93
CA ARG A 5 47.38 0.65 -20.72
C ARG A 5 46.75 0.43 -19.34
N ASN A 6 46.91 -0.81 -18.87
CA ASN A 6 47.51 -1.21 -17.60
C ASN A 6 47.66 -0.12 -16.52
N PHE A 7 46.93 -0.30 -15.42
CA PHE A 7 47.55 -0.25 -14.09
C PHE A 7 47.16 -1.51 -13.33
N ILE A 8 48.16 -2.37 -13.15
CA ILE A 8 48.16 -3.47 -12.19
C ILE A 8 48.20 -2.83 -10.81
N TYR A 9 47.19 -3.07 -9.99
CA TYR A 9 47.31 -2.99 -8.54
C TYR A 9 46.80 -4.32 -7.96
N ILE A 10 47.75 -5.17 -7.58
CA ILE A 10 47.52 -6.33 -6.72
C ILE A 10 47.68 -5.84 -5.25
N VAL A 11 47.02 -6.57 -4.34
CA VAL A 11 47.09 -6.53 -2.86
C VAL A 11 46.02 -5.61 -2.26
N ALA A 12 45.03 -6.07 -1.49
CA ALA A 12 45.13 -7.02 -0.39
C ALA A 12 43.94 -7.99 -0.28
N ALA A 13 44.25 -9.24 0.04
CA ALA A 13 43.30 -10.19 0.60
C ALA A 13 42.91 -9.74 2.01
N SER A 14 41.65 -9.37 2.21
CA SER A 14 41.05 -9.27 3.53
C SER A 14 40.15 -10.49 3.74
N ALA A 15 40.70 -11.50 4.42
CA ALA A 15 39.92 -12.59 4.96
C ALA A 15 39.04 -12.06 6.09
N PHE A 16 37.78 -11.75 5.79
CA PHE A 16 36.76 -11.63 6.82
C PHE A 16 36.17 -13.01 7.08
N LEU A 17 36.64 -13.63 8.17
CA LEU A 17 36.03 -14.81 8.76
C LEU A 17 34.57 -14.50 9.11
N ALA A 18 33.70 -15.40 8.68
CA ALA A 18 32.27 -15.38 8.91
C ALA A 18 31.94 -15.44 10.41
N SER A 19 31.09 -14.52 10.85
CA SER A 19 30.14 -14.74 11.95
C SER A 19 28.75 -14.53 11.36
N GLY A 20 28.12 -15.64 11.03
CA GLY A 20 26.82 -15.69 10.40
C GLY A 20 25.72 -15.10 11.29
N ALA A 21 25.15 -14.01 10.84
CA ALA A 21 23.74 -13.74 11.01
C ALA A 21 23.21 -13.34 9.63
N SER A 22 23.01 -14.35 8.78
CA SER A 22 22.18 -14.18 7.60
C SER A 22 20.78 -13.84 8.12
N VAL A 23 20.47 -12.54 8.21
CA VAL A 23 19.08 -12.09 8.19
C VAL A 23 18.56 -12.51 6.82
N LEU A 24 18.01 -13.72 6.76
CA LEU A 24 17.24 -14.18 5.63
C LEU A 24 16.02 -13.28 5.59
N ALA A 25 16.07 -12.23 4.76
CA ALA A 25 14.86 -11.54 4.34
C ALA A 25 13.99 -12.59 3.63
N GLN A 26 12.99 -13.12 4.35
CA GLN A 26 12.06 -14.09 3.81
C GLN A 26 11.19 -13.36 2.79
N THR A 27 11.25 -13.76 1.52
CA THR A 27 10.34 -13.26 0.49
C THR A 27 8.89 -13.60 0.92
N PRO A 28 7.95 -12.63 0.91
CA PRO A 28 6.57 -12.88 1.33
C PRO A 28 5.94 -14.02 0.54
N THR A 29 5.30 -14.96 1.23
CA THR A 29 4.59 -16.06 0.55
C THR A 29 3.38 -15.52 -0.21
N GLN A 30 2.83 -16.33 -1.11
CA GLN A 30 1.57 -15.99 -1.82
C GLN A 30 0.42 -15.71 -0.83
N ALA A 31 0.36 -16.45 0.28
CA ALA A 31 -0.63 -16.23 1.32
C ALA A 31 -0.41 -14.89 2.04
N ASP A 32 0.84 -14.51 2.30
CA ASP A 32 1.17 -13.21 2.90
C ASP A 32 0.80 -12.06 1.96
N GLN A 33 1.07 -12.21 0.66
CA GLN A 33 0.71 -11.23 -0.35
C GLN A 33 -0.81 -11.06 -0.46
N LEU A 34 -1.57 -12.16 -0.44
CA LEU A 34 -3.03 -12.11 -0.41
C LEU A 34 -3.55 -11.42 0.86
N LYS A 35 -2.99 -11.74 2.03
CA LYS A 35 -3.36 -11.10 3.30
C LYS A 35 -3.08 -9.60 3.26
N LEU A 36 -1.93 -9.18 2.77
CA LEU A 36 -1.57 -7.77 2.62
C LEU A 36 -2.50 -7.04 1.64
N ALA A 37 -2.82 -7.65 0.50
CA ALA A 37 -3.74 -7.07 -0.47
C ALA A 37 -5.15 -6.90 0.10
N TYR A 38 -5.67 -7.91 0.81
CA TYR A 38 -6.96 -7.84 1.48
C TYR A 38 -6.99 -6.73 2.54
N GLN A 39 -5.94 -6.63 3.37
CA GLN A 39 -5.82 -5.57 4.39
C GLN A 39 -5.75 -4.18 3.76
N ALA A 40 -4.96 -3.99 2.71
CA ALA A 40 -4.87 -2.72 1.99
C ALA A 40 -6.23 -2.33 1.37
N GLY A 41 -6.93 -3.29 0.77
CA GLY A 41 -8.27 -3.07 0.22
C GLY A 41 -9.32 -2.68 1.28
N ARG A 42 -9.25 -3.29 2.48
CA ARG A 42 -10.08 -2.93 3.64
C ARG A 42 -9.71 -1.55 4.22
N ASN A 43 -8.42 -1.22 4.31
CA ASN A 43 -7.99 0.13 4.72
C ASN A 43 -8.49 1.19 3.75
N GLN A 44 -8.37 0.94 2.44
CA GLN A 44 -8.90 1.83 1.41
C GLN A 44 -10.42 2.02 1.52
N LEU A 45 -11.17 0.95 1.84
CA LEU A 45 -12.60 1.06 2.13
C LEU A 45 -12.90 1.94 3.35
N GLY A 46 -12.11 1.78 4.42
CA GLY A 46 -12.19 2.65 5.60
C GLY A 46 -11.91 4.12 5.28
N ILE A 47 -10.88 4.39 4.47
CA ILE A 47 -10.50 5.75 4.02
C ILE A 47 -11.63 6.39 3.23
N LEU A 48 -12.23 5.68 2.27
CA LEU A 48 -13.35 6.22 1.51
C LEU A 48 -14.53 6.49 2.45
N GLY A 49 -14.72 5.66 3.47
CA GLY A 49 -15.66 5.90 4.55
C GLY A 49 -15.41 7.24 5.25
N TYR A 50 -14.18 7.50 5.69
CA TYR A 50 -13.78 8.80 6.25
C TYR A 50 -14.07 9.96 5.29
N CYS A 51 -13.76 9.79 3.99
CA CYS A 51 -14.02 10.80 2.97
C CYS A 51 -15.53 11.05 2.79
N ASN A 52 -16.35 10.01 2.84
CA ASN A 52 -17.80 10.11 2.71
C ASN A 52 -18.44 10.76 3.95
N ASP A 53 -17.98 10.40 5.15
CA ASP A 53 -18.45 10.99 6.42
C ASP A 53 -18.19 12.51 6.46
N LYS A 54 -17.16 12.99 5.74
CA LYS A 54 -16.85 14.42 5.56
C LYS A 54 -17.55 15.09 4.37
N GLY A 55 -18.29 14.33 3.56
CA GLY A 55 -18.97 14.84 2.37
C GLY A 55 -18.07 15.06 1.15
N PHE A 56 -16.85 14.51 1.14
CA PHE A 56 -15.89 14.71 0.04
C PHE A 56 -16.08 13.74 -1.13
N VAL A 57 -16.72 12.59 -0.89
CA VAL A 57 -17.09 11.59 -1.90
C VAL A 57 -18.50 11.07 -1.63
N GLY A 58 -19.18 10.59 -2.67
CA GLY A 58 -20.50 9.96 -2.56
C GLY A 58 -20.46 8.53 -2.03
N THR A 59 -21.61 8.05 -1.55
CA THR A 59 -21.78 6.66 -1.06
C THR A 59 -21.61 5.62 -2.18
N ASP A 60 -21.88 6.00 -3.42
CA ASP A 60 -21.65 5.18 -4.62
C ASP A 60 -20.19 4.73 -4.75
N VAL A 61 -19.23 5.59 -4.40
CA VAL A 61 -17.80 5.26 -4.40
C VAL A 61 -17.48 4.14 -3.40
N ILE A 62 -18.15 4.14 -2.23
CA ILE A 62 -18.01 3.09 -1.21
C ILE A 62 -18.50 1.76 -1.76
N ASP A 63 -19.64 1.77 -2.44
CA ASP A 63 -20.24 0.55 -2.98
C ASP A 63 -19.43 -0.03 -4.14
N ILE A 64 -18.80 0.81 -4.96
CA ILE A 64 -17.81 0.39 -5.95
C ILE A 64 -16.61 -0.28 -5.27
N GLN A 65 -16.05 0.34 -4.23
CA GLN A 65 -14.93 -0.26 -3.50
C GLN A 65 -15.29 -1.61 -2.88
N LYS A 66 -16.49 -1.77 -2.32
CA LYS A 66 -16.95 -3.07 -1.79
C LYS A 66 -17.01 -4.14 -2.89
N LYS A 67 -17.47 -3.78 -4.10
CA LYS A 67 -17.48 -4.70 -5.26
C LYS A 67 -16.07 -5.11 -5.65
N LEU A 68 -15.16 -4.15 -5.77
CA LEU A 68 -13.75 -4.41 -6.09
C LEU A 68 -13.10 -5.33 -5.04
N LEU A 69 -13.33 -5.05 -3.76
CA LEU A 69 -12.82 -5.87 -2.67
C LEU A 69 -13.40 -7.29 -2.67
N GLY A 70 -14.67 -7.45 -3.07
CA GLY A 70 -15.31 -8.75 -3.24
C GLY A 70 -14.66 -9.64 -4.30
N MET A 71 -13.84 -9.08 -5.19
CA MET A 71 -13.05 -9.84 -6.17
C MET A 71 -11.74 -10.37 -5.60
N VAL A 72 -11.28 -9.84 -4.45
CA VAL A 72 -10.09 -10.32 -3.77
C VAL A 72 -10.49 -11.51 -2.89
N PRO A 73 -9.83 -12.69 -3.05
CA PRO A 73 -10.10 -13.82 -2.17
C PRO A 73 -9.88 -13.43 -0.70
N ALA A 74 -10.91 -13.62 0.12
CA ALA A 74 -10.81 -13.31 1.54
C ALA A 74 -9.93 -14.35 2.25
N PRO A 75 -8.97 -13.93 3.09
CA PRO A 75 -8.24 -14.85 3.94
C PRO A 75 -9.18 -15.47 4.99
N ALA A 76 -8.78 -16.63 5.53
CA ALA A 76 -9.53 -17.30 6.60
C ALA A 76 -9.65 -16.42 7.86
N ASP A 77 -8.56 -15.74 8.22
CA ASP A 77 -8.53 -14.74 9.29
C ASP A 77 -8.73 -13.33 8.71
N LYS A 78 -9.85 -12.70 9.08
CA LYS A 78 -10.23 -11.35 8.63
C LYS A 78 -9.84 -10.25 9.61
N SER A 79 -9.37 -10.57 10.81
CA SER A 79 -9.16 -9.61 11.89
C SER A 79 -8.20 -8.47 11.50
N GLY A 80 -7.14 -8.79 10.76
CA GLY A 80 -6.22 -7.78 10.23
C GLY A 80 -6.89 -6.82 9.23
N GLY A 81 -7.82 -7.30 8.43
CA GLY A 81 -8.59 -6.45 7.51
C GLY A 81 -9.58 -5.56 8.26
N ASP A 82 -10.22 -6.05 9.32
CA ASP A 82 -11.14 -5.25 10.14
C ASP A 82 -10.41 -4.14 10.91
N SER A 83 -9.23 -4.46 11.45
CA SER A 83 -8.34 -3.45 12.05
C SER A 83 -7.90 -2.39 11.04
N ALA A 84 -7.52 -2.82 9.83
CA ALA A 84 -7.10 -1.92 8.76
C ALA A 84 -8.24 -0.99 8.30
N GLU A 85 -9.48 -1.49 8.19
CA GLU A 85 -10.66 -0.67 7.89
C GLU A 85 -10.97 0.33 8.99
N ALA A 86 -10.89 -0.08 10.26
CA ALA A 86 -11.10 0.81 11.40
C ALA A 86 -10.05 1.95 11.42
N GLN A 87 -8.79 1.65 11.10
CA GLN A 87 -7.76 2.68 10.95
C GLN A 87 -8.08 3.62 9.77
N GLY A 88 -8.50 3.06 8.63
CA GLY A 88 -8.91 3.85 7.46
C GLY A 88 -10.04 4.84 7.79
N ARG A 89 -11.01 4.43 8.62
CA ARG A 89 -12.11 5.29 9.09
C ARG A 89 -11.65 6.52 9.88
N THR A 90 -10.44 6.48 10.44
CA THR A 90 -9.83 7.66 11.10
C THR A 90 -9.06 8.57 10.14
N GLY A 91 -9.07 8.27 8.84
CA GLY A 91 -8.25 8.95 7.84
C GLY A 91 -6.79 8.50 7.86
N THR A 92 -6.51 7.28 8.34
CA THR A 92 -5.15 6.73 8.41
C THR A 92 -4.92 5.69 7.32
N ILE A 93 -3.92 5.93 6.47
CA ILE A 93 -3.39 4.97 5.52
C ILE A 93 -2.54 3.97 6.31
N ALA A 94 -2.95 2.71 6.29
CA ALA A 94 -2.27 1.60 6.97
C ALA A 94 -2.13 0.43 5.98
N ALA A 95 -1.04 0.44 5.24
CA ALA A 95 -0.74 -0.59 4.25
C ALA A 95 0.76 -0.77 4.09
N MET A 96 1.21 -2.02 3.90
CA MET A 96 2.61 -2.36 3.61
C MET A 96 3.64 -1.75 4.60
N GLY A 97 3.29 -1.68 5.88
CA GLY A 97 4.16 -1.13 6.94
C GLY A 97 4.21 0.39 7.00
N ILE A 98 3.46 1.10 6.15
CA ILE A 98 3.30 2.55 6.21
C ILE A 98 2.06 2.86 7.04
N GLN A 99 2.21 3.75 8.02
CA GLN A 99 1.11 4.31 8.78
C GLN A 99 1.19 5.84 8.75
N GLN A 100 0.28 6.48 8.01
CA GLN A 100 0.28 7.93 7.83
C GLN A 100 -1.14 8.49 7.77
N ASN A 101 -1.34 9.68 8.35
CA ASN A 101 -2.63 10.34 8.32
C ASN A 101 -2.78 11.19 7.04
N ILE A 102 -3.98 11.14 6.43
CA ILE A 102 -4.29 11.85 5.18
C ILE A 102 -4.12 13.36 5.33
N GLU A 103 -4.53 13.95 6.45
CA GLU A 103 -4.37 15.40 6.69
C GLU A 103 -2.90 15.79 6.74
N THR A 104 -2.07 14.95 7.37
CA THR A 104 -0.61 15.16 7.41
C THR A 104 0.01 15.06 6.03
N ILE A 105 -0.34 14.01 5.26
CA ILE A 105 0.17 13.78 3.91
C ILE A 105 -0.24 14.94 2.98
N ALA A 106 -1.52 15.33 3.01
CA ALA A 106 -2.04 16.39 2.18
C ALA A 106 -1.35 17.72 2.52
N LYS A 107 -1.22 18.05 3.80
CA LYS A 107 -0.54 19.27 4.24
C LYS A 107 0.93 19.32 3.79
N ALA A 108 1.65 18.21 3.90
CA ALA A 108 3.05 18.12 3.42
C ALA A 108 3.17 18.38 1.91
N GLN A 109 2.10 18.14 1.15
CA GLN A 109 2.02 18.37 -0.29
C GLN A 109 1.33 19.70 -0.65
N ASN A 110 1.11 20.61 0.31
CA ASN A 110 0.35 21.84 0.12
C ASN A 110 -1.07 21.60 -0.45
N ALA A 111 -1.69 20.49 -0.06
CA ALA A 111 -3.04 20.07 -0.44
C ALA A 111 -3.95 19.93 0.79
N THR A 112 -5.20 19.53 0.57
CA THR A 112 -6.20 19.28 1.61
C THR A 112 -6.65 17.82 1.60
N ALA A 113 -7.21 17.34 2.71
CA ALA A 113 -7.86 16.03 2.75
C ALA A 113 -9.01 15.92 1.73
N GLU A 114 -9.73 17.01 1.45
CA GLU A 114 -10.75 17.04 0.40
C GLU A 114 -10.15 16.71 -0.97
N THR A 115 -9.06 17.37 -1.37
CA THR A 115 -8.39 17.11 -2.65
C THR A 115 -7.92 15.66 -2.73
N TYR A 116 -7.32 15.14 -1.66
CA TYR A 116 -6.92 13.73 -1.59
C TYR A 116 -8.12 12.79 -1.77
N CYS A 117 -9.19 13.02 -1.01
CA CYS A 117 -10.42 12.22 -1.06
C CYS A 117 -11.07 12.22 -2.44
N LYS A 118 -11.14 13.38 -3.11
CA LYS A 118 -11.67 13.47 -4.48
C LYS A 118 -10.82 12.69 -5.47
N GLN A 119 -9.50 12.74 -5.36
CA GLN A 119 -8.59 12.00 -6.23
C GLN A 119 -8.78 10.49 -6.09
N ILE A 120 -8.77 9.97 -4.86
CA ILE A 120 -8.97 8.53 -4.66
C ILE A 120 -10.38 8.09 -5.05
N GLY A 121 -11.40 8.92 -4.83
CA GLY A 121 -12.77 8.63 -5.25
C GLY A 121 -12.88 8.50 -6.76
N ALA A 122 -12.25 9.41 -7.51
CA ALA A 122 -12.19 9.34 -8.97
C ALA A 122 -11.51 8.05 -9.47
N VAL A 123 -10.39 7.65 -8.84
CA VAL A 123 -9.69 6.39 -9.18
C VAL A 123 -10.59 5.18 -8.95
N VAL A 124 -11.27 5.11 -7.80
CA VAL A 124 -12.20 4.01 -7.48
C VAL A 124 -13.35 3.96 -8.48
N THR A 125 -13.95 5.11 -8.80
CA THR A 125 -15.00 5.18 -9.82
C THR A 125 -14.52 4.71 -11.19
N GLN A 126 -13.31 5.10 -11.59
CA GLN A 126 -12.71 4.65 -12.85
C GLN A 126 -12.49 3.12 -12.86
N MET A 127 -12.00 2.55 -11.76
CA MET A 127 -11.86 1.09 -11.63
C MET A 127 -13.23 0.39 -11.67
N GLY A 128 -14.24 0.97 -11.04
CA GLY A 128 -15.61 0.47 -11.07
C GLY A 128 -16.22 0.42 -12.47
N ALA A 129 -15.87 1.37 -13.34
CA ALA A 129 -16.32 1.39 -14.73
C ALA A 129 -15.75 0.24 -15.58
N ALA A 130 -14.63 -0.35 -15.16
CA ALA A 130 -14.01 -1.50 -15.81
C ALA A 130 -14.53 -2.85 -15.30
N LEU A 131 -15.42 -2.85 -14.29
CA LEU A 131 -16.01 -4.07 -13.78
C LEU A 131 -16.95 -4.72 -14.82
N PRO A 132 -16.99 -6.06 -14.89
CA PRO A 132 -18.02 -6.76 -15.63
C PRO A 132 -19.41 -6.33 -15.16
N LYS A 133 -20.35 -6.17 -16.11
CA LYS A 133 -21.75 -5.84 -15.81
C LYS A 133 -22.51 -7.03 -15.26
#